data_AF-A0A7I8EP30-F1
#
_entry.id   AF-A0A7I8EP30-F1
#
_cell.length_a   1.000
_cell.length_b   1.000
_cell.length_c   1.000
_cell.angle_alpha   90.00
_cell.angle_beta   90.00
_cell.angle_gamma   90.00
#
_symmetry.space_group_name_H-M   'P 1'
#
loop_
_entity.id
_entity.type
_entity.pdbx_description
1 polymer ?
#
loop_
_entity_poly.entity_id
_entity_poly.type
_entity_poly.pdbx_seq_one_letter_code
_entity_poly.pdbx_strand_id
1 'polypeptide(L)'
;MQNKSPEKNRDEEQRSMSGAFMKPERQSGSKLSAILLVVGGLVVVAVILFVALRSFSPSTSNGQTPSTSTPQAQSTPATKGNNQGGTLFDTNYPPAYWQTVKSEMAAGMHLSVEQLSTKLHQVWDGSSGGTGKSNTGGNPGDAVVQIATQQGLSAGQLKTLELSSLQKGLDQMVSQGVTTQDQANANLANMRDHSDPNGYIASVFMSH
;
A
#
# COMPACT_ATOMS: atom_id res chain seq x y z
N MET A 1 -1.44 -40.45 50.19
CA MET A 1 -0.47 -40.29 51.30
C MET A 1 0.39 -39.08 50.98
N GLN A 2 0.48 -38.16 51.95
CA GLN A 2 1.08 -36.83 51.88
C GLN A 2 2.61 -36.84 51.84
N ASN A 3 3.20 -35.82 51.22
CA ASN A 3 4.37 -35.06 51.71
C ASN A 3 4.50 -33.80 50.85
N LYS A 4 4.09 -32.59 51.28
CA LYS A 4 4.58 -31.68 52.34
C LYS A 4 5.94 -31.03 51.97
N SER A 5 5.87 -29.74 51.66
CA SER A 5 6.97 -28.79 51.35
C SER A 5 7.98 -28.65 52.49
N PRO A 6 9.10 -27.92 52.27
CA PRO A 6 9.11 -26.54 52.79
C PRO A 6 9.82 -25.47 51.93
N GLU A 7 9.21 -24.31 52.04
CA GLU A 7 9.61 -22.93 51.81
C GLU A 7 10.95 -22.57 52.49
N LYS A 8 11.79 -21.75 51.84
CA LYS A 8 12.92 -21.07 52.49
C LYS A 8 13.09 -19.64 51.95
N ASN A 9 12.65 -18.71 52.79
CA ASN A 9 12.90 -17.27 52.77
C ASN A 9 14.38 -16.91 52.63
N ARG A 10 14.66 -15.84 51.87
CA ARG A 10 15.82 -14.96 52.00
C ARG A 10 15.43 -13.56 51.51
N ASP A 11 14.69 -12.88 52.37
CA ASP A 11 14.71 -11.42 52.48
C ASP A 11 15.88 -11.00 53.39
N GLU A 12 16.21 -9.71 53.33
CA GLU A 12 17.21 -8.96 54.12
C GLU A 12 18.67 -9.08 53.64
N GLU A 13 19.50 -8.04 53.63
CA GLU A 13 19.42 -6.60 53.81
C GLU A 13 20.90 -6.15 53.77
N GLN A 14 21.26 -5.13 52.99
CA GLN A 14 22.39 -4.20 53.23
C GLN A 14 22.53 -3.33 51.96
N ARG A 15 21.99 -2.09 51.89
CA ARG A 15 22.35 -0.86 52.65
C ARG A 15 23.86 -0.57 52.66
N SER A 16 24.33 0.09 51.60
CA SER A 16 25.35 1.16 51.59
C SER A 16 25.55 1.52 50.10
N MET A 17 25.46 2.76 49.60
CA MET A 17 26.08 3.96 50.12
C MET A 17 25.30 5.22 49.73
N SER A 18 25.27 6.15 50.67
CA SER A 18 24.99 7.57 50.49
C SER A 18 26.10 8.28 49.70
N GLY A 19 25.71 9.33 48.97
CA GLY A 19 26.59 10.34 48.36
C GLY A 19 26.44 10.38 46.84
N ALA A 20 26.16 11.49 46.15
CA ALA A 20 26.28 12.88 46.53
C ALA A 20 25.32 13.75 45.71
N PHE A 21 24.92 14.83 46.36
CA PHE A 21 24.25 16.01 45.86
C PHE A 21 25.05 16.66 44.69
N MET A 22 24.43 16.84 43.52
CA MET A 22 24.97 17.72 42.48
C MET A 22 23.84 18.46 41.75
N LYS A 23 23.90 19.79 41.84
CA LYS A 23 22.92 20.80 41.39
C LYS A 23 23.02 21.05 39.86
N PRO A 24 22.05 21.76 39.26
CA PRO A 24 21.72 21.67 37.85
C PRO A 24 22.59 22.56 36.97
N GLU A 25 22.90 22.04 35.78
CA GLU A 25 23.46 22.83 34.68
C GLU A 25 22.39 23.00 33.60
N ARG A 26 21.80 24.21 33.55
CA ARG A 26 21.05 24.71 32.39
C ARG A 26 22.08 25.28 31.42
N GLN A 27 22.28 24.63 30.27
CA GLN A 27 23.02 25.19 29.14
C GLN A 27 22.41 24.58 27.87
N SER A 28 21.48 25.28 27.20
CA SER A 28 21.74 26.31 26.18
C SER A 28 21.62 25.74 24.76
N GLY A 29 20.72 26.32 23.98
CA GLY A 29 20.96 26.50 22.55
C GLY A 29 20.21 25.56 21.60
N SER A 30 18.92 25.83 21.41
CA SER A 30 18.17 25.41 20.21
C SER A 30 18.91 25.77 18.93
N LYS A 31 19.42 24.76 18.20
CA LYS A 31 19.83 24.88 16.79
C LYS A 31 19.39 23.69 15.91
N LEU A 32 18.38 22.92 16.32
CA LEU A 32 17.82 21.83 15.48
C LEU A 32 16.63 22.28 14.61
N SER A 33 16.02 23.44 14.86
CA SER A 33 14.86 23.91 14.07
C SER A 33 15.20 24.43 12.68
N ALA A 34 16.46 24.76 12.38
CA ALA A 34 16.84 25.27 11.05
C ALA A 34 16.96 24.14 10.00
N ILE A 35 17.39 22.94 10.39
CA ILE A 35 17.59 21.82 9.45
C ILE A 35 16.24 21.20 9.03
N LEU A 36 15.27 21.12 9.95
CA LEU A 36 13.92 20.63 9.64
C LEU A 36 13.17 21.53 8.65
N LEU A 37 13.38 22.84 8.69
CA LEU A 37 12.78 23.77 7.72
C LEU A 37 13.38 23.63 6.31
N VAL A 38 14.69 23.36 6.21
CA VAL A 38 15.35 23.17 4.90
C VAL A 38 14.90 21.87 4.24
N VAL A 39 14.77 20.77 5.00
CA VAL A 39 14.31 19.48 4.45
C VAL A 39 12.81 19.52 4.12
N GLY A 40 11.99 20.12 4.98
CA GLY A 40 10.55 20.28 4.71
C GLY A 40 10.26 21.16 3.49
N GLY A 41 11.00 22.27 3.34
CA GLY A 41 10.87 23.14 2.17
C GLY A 41 11.24 22.46 0.85
N LEU A 42 12.30 21.63 0.85
CA LEU A 42 12.75 20.93 -0.35
C LEU A 42 11.73 19.89 -0.84
N VAL A 43 11.04 19.21 0.08
CA VAL A 43 9.95 18.27 -0.25
C VAL A 43 8.75 19.00 -0.86
N VAL A 44 8.36 20.15 -0.31
CA VAL A 44 7.24 20.95 -0.86
C VAL A 44 7.56 21.47 -2.25
N VAL A 45 8.78 21.96 -2.49
CA VAL A 45 9.21 22.41 -3.83
C VAL A 45 9.25 21.24 -4.81
N ALA A 46 9.72 20.06 -4.41
CA ALA A 46 9.75 18.87 -5.27
C ALA A 46 8.33 18.40 -5.67
N VAL A 47 7.37 18.43 -4.74
CA VAL A 47 5.97 18.07 -5.02
C VAL A 47 5.32 19.07 -5.97
N ILE A 48 5.55 20.38 -5.79
CA ILE A 48 5.02 21.41 -6.70
C ILE A 48 5.64 21.28 -8.11
N LEU A 49 6.95 21.02 -8.19
CA LEU A 49 7.62 20.81 -9.48
C LEU A 49 7.12 19.55 -10.20
N PHE A 50 6.87 18.46 -9.46
CA PHE A 50 6.35 17.21 -10.00
C PHE A 50 4.93 17.36 -10.55
N VAL A 51 4.07 18.11 -9.85
CA VAL A 51 2.71 18.42 -10.33
C VAL A 51 2.74 19.33 -11.56
N ALA A 52 3.63 20.33 -11.60
CA ALA A 52 3.78 21.20 -12.77
C ALA A 52 4.30 20.44 -14.01
N LEU A 53 5.26 19.52 -13.84
CA LEU A 53 5.77 18.67 -14.93
C LEU A 53 4.73 17.68 -15.46
N ARG A 54 3.73 17.28 -14.66
CA ARG A 54 2.59 16.47 -15.11
C ARG A 54 1.60 17.24 -15.98
N SER A 55 1.52 18.57 -15.86
CA SER A 55 0.63 19.41 -16.67
C SER A 55 1.26 19.89 -17.98
N PHE A 56 2.60 19.87 -18.07
CA PHE A 56 3.36 20.24 -19.27
C PHE A 56 3.99 19.02 -19.94
N SER A 57 3.17 18.07 -20.38
CA SER A 57 3.60 17.13 -21.43
C SER A 57 3.27 17.76 -22.78
N PRO A 58 4.23 18.36 -23.51
CA PRO A 58 3.99 18.81 -24.87
C PRO A 58 3.60 17.59 -25.71
N SER A 59 2.43 17.66 -26.33
CA SER A 59 2.01 16.71 -27.35
C SER A 59 2.96 16.85 -28.55
N THR A 60 4.05 16.11 -28.54
CA THR A 60 4.98 16.05 -29.68
C THR A 60 4.29 15.24 -30.78
N SER A 61 3.58 15.94 -31.66
CA SER A 61 3.09 15.40 -32.93
C SER A 61 4.29 15.16 -33.86
N ASN A 62 4.97 14.03 -33.69
CA ASN A 62 5.85 13.51 -34.74
C ASN A 62 5.11 12.46 -35.53
N GLY A 63 4.81 12.82 -36.78
CA GLY A 63 4.33 11.88 -37.79
C GLY A 63 5.39 10.82 -38.05
N GLN A 64 5.02 9.57 -37.80
CA GLN A 64 5.65 8.42 -38.43
C GLN A 64 4.59 7.35 -38.69
N THR A 65 4.52 6.97 -39.97
CA THR A 65 3.69 5.93 -40.57
C THR A 65 3.96 4.53 -39.99
N PRO A 66 3.01 3.59 -40.17
CA PRO A 66 2.73 2.53 -39.21
C PRO A 66 3.58 1.27 -39.45
N SER A 67 4.10 0.70 -38.36
CA SER A 67 4.43 -0.72 -38.29
C SER A 67 3.56 -1.35 -37.21
N THR A 68 2.65 -2.18 -37.70
CA THR A 68 1.60 -2.93 -37.06
C THR A 68 2.14 -3.92 -36.04
N SER A 69 1.77 -3.74 -34.77
CA SER A 69 1.73 -4.76 -33.71
C SER A 69 0.89 -4.21 -32.56
N THR A 70 -0.39 -4.05 -32.82
CA THR A 70 -1.39 -3.53 -31.87
C THR A 70 -1.70 -4.60 -30.84
N PRO A 71 -1.58 -4.36 -29.53
CA PRO A 71 -2.46 -5.01 -28.57
C PRO A 71 -3.86 -4.44 -28.85
N GLN A 72 -4.73 -5.29 -29.36
CA GLN A 72 -6.11 -4.98 -29.71
C GLN A 72 -6.86 -4.47 -28.45
N ALA A 73 -6.92 -3.14 -28.29
CA ALA A 73 -7.91 -2.50 -27.45
C ALA A 73 -9.27 -2.66 -28.13
N GLN A 74 -9.90 -3.81 -27.88
CA GLN A 74 -11.29 -4.04 -28.25
C GLN A 74 -12.19 -3.33 -27.24
N SER A 75 -12.36 -2.02 -27.44
CA SER A 75 -13.42 -1.26 -26.80
C SER A 75 -14.75 -1.60 -27.50
N THR A 76 -15.30 -2.79 -27.20
CA THR A 76 -16.73 -2.99 -27.40
C THR A 76 -17.46 -2.11 -26.39
N PRO A 77 -18.36 -1.21 -26.80
CA PRO A 77 -19.21 -0.49 -25.87
C PRO A 77 -19.99 -1.51 -25.05
N ALA A 78 -19.75 -1.55 -23.75
CA ALA A 78 -20.50 -2.41 -22.85
C ALA A 78 -21.98 -2.04 -22.99
N THR A 79 -22.79 -3.00 -23.44
CA THR A 79 -24.24 -2.90 -23.46
C THR A 79 -24.70 -2.42 -22.09
N LYS A 80 -25.53 -1.37 -22.09
CA LYS A 80 -26.21 -0.78 -20.94
C LYS A 80 -27.23 -1.79 -20.37
N GLY A 81 -26.76 -2.94 -19.91
CA GLY A 81 -27.57 -3.99 -19.30
C GLY A 81 -27.52 -3.82 -17.80
N ASN A 82 -28.66 -3.47 -17.18
CA ASN A 82 -29.07 -3.67 -15.78
C ASN A 82 -28.00 -3.93 -14.68
N ASN A 83 -26.83 -3.29 -14.76
CA ASN A 83 -25.77 -3.42 -13.78
C ASN A 83 -26.17 -2.62 -12.55
N GLN A 84 -26.94 -3.25 -11.66
CA GLN A 84 -27.00 -2.82 -10.28
C GLN A 84 -25.55 -2.74 -9.81
N GLY A 85 -25.13 -1.55 -9.39
CA GLY A 85 -23.78 -1.32 -8.89
C GLY A 85 -23.48 -2.33 -7.80
N GLY A 86 -22.68 -3.34 -8.14
CA GLY A 86 -22.20 -4.32 -7.19
C GLY A 86 -21.43 -3.60 -6.08
N THR A 87 -21.50 -4.15 -4.87
CA THR A 87 -20.61 -3.73 -3.80
C THR A 87 -19.17 -4.06 -4.20
N LEU A 88 -18.18 -3.32 -3.70
CA LEU A 88 -16.77 -3.50 -4.10
C LEU A 88 -16.18 -4.91 -3.94
N PHE A 89 -16.84 -5.76 -3.16
CA PHE A 89 -16.49 -7.16 -2.95
C PHE A 89 -17.14 -8.11 -3.95
N ASP A 90 -17.97 -7.58 -4.85
CA ASP A 90 -18.54 -8.34 -5.94
C ASP A 90 -17.45 -8.56 -7.01
N THR A 91 -17.14 -9.84 -7.29
CA THR A 91 -16.16 -10.25 -8.30
C THR A 91 -16.62 -9.95 -9.73
N ASN A 92 -17.84 -9.43 -9.89
CA ASN A 92 -18.46 -9.09 -11.16
C ASN A 92 -17.97 -7.81 -11.83
N TYR A 93 -16.90 -7.18 -11.35
CA TYR A 93 -16.31 -6.03 -12.05
C TYR A 93 -15.72 -6.44 -13.42
N PRO A 94 -15.82 -5.56 -14.43
CA PRO A 94 -15.32 -5.85 -15.76
C PRO A 94 -13.78 -6.01 -15.75
N PRO A 95 -13.19 -6.82 -16.64
CA PRO A 95 -11.74 -7.05 -16.68
C PRO A 95 -10.89 -5.77 -16.75
N ALA A 96 -11.40 -4.72 -17.41
CA ALA A 96 -10.72 -3.43 -17.51
C ALA A 96 -10.50 -2.75 -16.14
N TYR A 97 -11.42 -2.95 -15.18
CA TYR A 97 -11.26 -2.47 -13.81
C TYR A 97 -10.05 -3.13 -13.14
N TRP A 98 -10.03 -4.47 -13.14
CA TRP A 98 -8.96 -5.24 -12.51
C TRP A 98 -7.59 -4.98 -13.13
N GLN A 99 -7.53 -4.89 -14.47
CA GLN A 99 -6.29 -4.53 -15.17
C GLN A 99 -5.75 -3.16 -14.76
N THR A 100 -6.65 -2.18 -14.60
CA THR A 100 -6.28 -0.83 -14.15
C THR A 100 -5.72 -0.87 -12.73
N VAL A 101 -6.42 -1.52 -11.80
CA VAL A 101 -5.97 -1.66 -10.40
C VAL A 101 -4.61 -2.35 -10.33
N LYS A 102 -4.41 -3.46 -11.07
CA LYS A 102 -3.13 -4.17 -11.13
C LYS A 102 -1.99 -3.32 -11.65
N SER A 103 -2.24 -2.59 -12.74
CA SER A 103 -1.23 -1.73 -13.37
C SER A 103 -0.79 -0.61 -12.45
N GLU A 104 -1.74 0.07 -11.78
CA GLU A 104 -1.45 1.17 -10.85
C GLU A 104 -0.70 0.68 -9.61
N MET A 105 -1.12 -0.45 -9.02
CA MET A 105 -0.41 -1.06 -7.89
C MET A 105 1.01 -1.46 -8.25
N ALA A 106 1.20 -2.13 -9.38
CA ALA A 106 2.52 -2.55 -9.84
C ALA A 106 3.43 -1.35 -10.10
N ALA A 107 2.92 -0.33 -10.79
CA ALA A 107 3.64 0.91 -11.05
C ALA A 107 4.06 1.64 -9.77
N GLY A 108 3.16 1.74 -8.77
CA GLY A 108 3.46 2.35 -7.48
C GLY A 108 4.45 1.58 -6.63
N MET A 109 4.59 0.27 -6.87
CA MET A 109 5.63 -0.58 -6.27
C MET A 109 6.91 -0.66 -7.12
N HIS A 110 6.99 0.08 -8.24
CA HIS A 110 8.10 -0.01 -9.20
C HIS A 110 8.35 -1.43 -9.74
N LEU A 111 7.28 -2.19 -9.91
CA LEU A 111 7.28 -3.55 -10.48
C LEU A 111 6.41 -3.58 -11.74
N SER A 112 6.69 -4.52 -12.64
CA SER A 112 5.69 -4.91 -13.63
C SER A 112 4.58 -5.73 -12.98
N VAL A 113 3.40 -5.77 -13.62
CA VAL A 113 2.25 -6.58 -13.14
C VAL A 113 2.64 -8.05 -12.98
N GLU A 114 3.43 -8.58 -13.92
CA GLU A 114 3.94 -9.96 -13.87
C GLU A 114 4.88 -10.17 -12.69
N GLN A 115 5.88 -9.29 -12.49
CA GLN A 115 6.80 -9.39 -11.35
C GLN A 115 6.08 -9.30 -10.01
N LEU A 116 5.10 -8.40 -9.88
CA LEU A 116 4.31 -8.28 -8.66
C LEU A 116 3.47 -9.54 -8.42
N SER A 117 2.80 -10.07 -9.44
CA SER A 117 2.05 -11.32 -9.35
C SER A 117 2.93 -12.52 -8.97
N THR A 118 4.10 -12.67 -9.60
CA THR A 118 5.05 -13.74 -9.26
C THR A 118 5.53 -13.62 -7.82
N LYS A 119 5.89 -12.41 -7.37
CA LYS A 119 6.33 -12.17 -5.98
C LYS A 119 5.22 -12.47 -4.98
N LEU A 120 3.98 -12.06 -5.27
CA LEU A 120 2.82 -12.35 -4.44
C LEU A 120 2.62 -13.87 -4.30
N HIS A 121 2.63 -14.61 -5.40
CA HIS A 121 2.53 -16.07 -5.38
C HIS A 121 3.70 -16.72 -4.62
N GLN A 122 4.94 -16.27 -4.82
CA GLN A 122 6.11 -16.82 -4.12
C GLN A 122 6.05 -16.60 -2.61
N VAL A 123 5.59 -15.43 -2.17
CA VAL A 123 5.44 -15.10 -0.75
C VAL A 123 4.27 -15.87 -0.14
N TRP A 124 3.15 -15.97 -0.88
CA TRP A 124 1.94 -16.68 -0.44
C TRP A 124 2.13 -18.19 -0.31
N ASP A 125 2.74 -18.83 -1.32
CA ASP A 125 2.95 -20.29 -1.37
C ASP A 125 4.03 -20.78 -0.38
N GLY A 126 4.68 -19.88 0.36
CA GLY A 126 5.71 -20.24 1.34
C GLY A 126 6.99 -20.83 0.72
N SER A 127 7.15 -20.76 -0.61
CA SER A 127 8.30 -21.30 -1.37
C SER A 127 9.57 -20.44 -1.29
N SER A 128 9.62 -19.39 -0.45
CA SER A 128 10.88 -18.68 -0.20
C SER A 128 11.79 -19.56 0.67
N GLY A 129 12.78 -20.21 0.07
CA GLY A 129 13.78 -21.08 0.69
C GLY A 129 14.77 -20.38 1.66
N GLY A 130 14.26 -19.50 2.52
CA GLY A 130 14.97 -18.93 3.66
C GLY A 130 14.44 -19.51 4.96
N THR A 131 15.32 -19.82 5.90
CA THR A 131 15.08 -20.38 7.25
C THR A 131 14.22 -19.52 8.19
N GLY A 132 13.44 -18.58 7.67
CA GLY A 132 12.37 -17.90 8.37
C GLY A 132 11.05 -18.41 7.81
N LYS A 133 10.49 -19.45 8.44
CA LYS A 133 9.09 -19.83 8.28
C LYS A 133 8.28 -18.57 8.53
N SER A 134 7.75 -17.92 7.49
CA SER A 134 6.67 -16.97 7.73
C SER A 134 5.54 -17.83 8.31
N ASN A 135 5.09 -17.51 9.53
CA ASN A 135 3.93 -18.16 10.15
C ASN A 135 2.63 -17.88 9.37
N THR A 136 2.69 -17.36 8.15
CA THR A 136 1.56 -17.01 7.31
C THR A 136 1.01 -18.26 6.63
N GLY A 137 0.38 -19.15 7.41
CA GLY A 137 -0.90 -19.72 7.00
C GLY A 137 -2.00 -18.64 7.08
N GLY A 138 -1.69 -17.42 6.64
CA GLY A 138 -2.26 -16.14 7.08
C GLY A 138 -2.79 -15.34 5.90
N ASN A 139 -3.14 -14.07 6.12
CA ASN A 139 -3.95 -13.28 5.20
C ASN A 139 -3.18 -12.93 3.91
N PRO A 140 -3.78 -13.05 2.70
CA PRO A 140 -3.12 -12.69 1.45
C PRO A 140 -2.64 -11.23 1.40
N GLY A 141 -3.24 -10.36 2.21
CA GLY A 141 -2.77 -8.99 2.41
C GLY A 141 -1.37 -8.88 3.02
N ASP A 142 -0.92 -9.85 3.83
CA ASP A 142 0.42 -9.80 4.44
C ASP A 142 1.53 -9.88 3.37
N ALA A 143 1.29 -10.62 2.28
CA ALA A 143 2.20 -10.71 1.16
C ALA A 143 2.37 -9.35 0.44
N VAL A 144 1.27 -8.60 0.28
CA VAL A 144 1.29 -7.25 -0.30
C VAL A 144 2.12 -6.31 0.58
N VAL A 145 1.90 -6.35 1.91
CA VAL A 145 2.66 -5.54 2.87
C VAL A 145 4.15 -5.88 2.84
N GLN A 146 4.49 -7.16 2.81
CA GLN A 146 5.89 -7.60 2.75
C GLN A 146 6.58 -7.11 1.49
N ILE A 147 5.94 -7.24 0.32
CA ILE A 147 6.49 -6.77 -0.96
C ILE A 147 6.62 -5.25 -0.94
N ALA A 148 5.60 -4.52 -0.48
CA ALA A 148 5.64 -3.06 -0.37
C ALA A 148 6.80 -2.59 0.53
N THR A 149 7.02 -3.27 1.66
CA THR A 149 8.13 -3.00 2.57
C THR A 149 9.48 -3.24 1.89
N GLN A 150 9.62 -4.29 1.08
CA GLN A 150 10.82 -4.54 0.27
C GLN A 150 11.07 -3.44 -0.77
N GLN A 151 10.01 -2.77 -1.25
CA GLN A 151 10.09 -1.60 -2.13
C GLN A 151 10.28 -0.29 -1.36
N GLY A 152 10.46 -0.33 -0.05
CA GLY A 152 10.67 0.86 0.79
C GLY A 152 9.40 1.67 1.07
N LEU A 153 8.22 1.11 0.83
CA LEU A 153 6.94 1.76 1.15
C LEU A 153 6.59 1.52 2.63
N SER A 154 6.28 2.59 3.34
CA SER A 154 5.63 2.52 4.65
C SER A 154 4.16 2.06 4.52
N ALA A 155 3.58 1.57 5.62
CA ALA A 155 2.17 1.15 5.64
C ALA A 155 1.20 2.27 5.20
N GLY A 156 1.47 3.53 5.55
CA GLY A 156 0.65 4.67 5.12
C GLY A 156 0.77 4.97 3.62
N GLN A 157 1.98 4.81 3.06
CA GLN A 157 2.20 4.95 1.61
C GLN A 157 1.53 3.81 0.84
N LEU A 158 1.62 2.57 1.35
CA LEU A 158 0.92 1.43 0.79
C LEU A 158 -0.60 1.68 0.77
N LYS A 159 -1.21 2.01 1.91
CA LYS A 159 -2.66 2.31 1.97
C LYS A 159 -3.06 3.41 0.99
N THR A 160 -2.24 4.45 0.85
CA THR A 160 -2.48 5.52 -0.12
C THR A 160 -2.44 5.02 -1.56
N LEU A 161 -1.46 4.17 -1.88
CA LEU A 161 -1.31 3.55 -3.20
C LEU A 161 -2.51 2.64 -3.53
N GLU A 162 -2.96 1.84 -2.58
CA GLU A 162 -4.12 0.95 -2.75
C GLU A 162 -5.39 1.74 -3.06
N LEU A 163 -5.70 2.75 -2.24
CA LEU A 163 -6.87 3.59 -2.43
C LEU A 163 -6.81 4.35 -3.76
N SER A 164 -5.63 4.86 -4.15
CA SER A 164 -5.44 5.52 -5.44
C SER A 164 -5.67 4.55 -6.61
N SER A 165 -5.19 3.32 -6.50
CA SER A 165 -5.34 2.29 -7.54
C SER A 165 -6.80 1.87 -7.71
N LEU A 166 -7.52 1.68 -6.60
CA LEU A 166 -8.95 1.40 -6.60
C LEU A 166 -9.76 2.55 -7.19
N GLN A 167 -9.43 3.79 -6.81
CA GLN A 167 -10.06 4.97 -7.37
C GLN A 167 -9.89 5.03 -8.89
N LYS A 168 -8.68 4.75 -9.41
CA LYS A 168 -8.43 4.70 -10.86
C LYS A 168 -9.26 3.65 -11.58
N GLY A 169 -9.41 2.47 -10.99
CA GLY A 169 -10.31 1.44 -11.51
C GLY A 169 -11.76 1.94 -11.54
N LEU A 170 -12.24 2.54 -10.46
CA LEU A 170 -13.61 3.04 -10.37
C LEU A 170 -13.87 4.20 -11.35
N ASP A 171 -12.93 5.12 -11.51
CA ASP A 171 -13.00 6.20 -12.50
C ASP A 171 -13.14 5.63 -13.92
N GLN A 172 -12.41 4.55 -14.22
CA GLN A 172 -12.52 3.85 -15.49
C GLN A 172 -13.93 3.28 -15.69
N MET A 173 -14.56 2.71 -14.65
CA MET A 173 -15.93 2.24 -14.71
C MET A 173 -16.96 3.35 -14.90
N VAL A 174 -16.76 4.50 -14.26
CA VAL A 174 -17.60 5.69 -14.44
C VAL A 174 -17.51 6.16 -15.89
N SER A 175 -16.31 6.23 -16.46
CA SER A 175 -16.11 6.63 -17.86
C SER A 175 -16.79 5.69 -18.85
N GLN A 176 -16.89 4.40 -18.52
CA GLN A 176 -17.58 3.38 -19.31
C GLN A 176 -19.10 3.35 -19.07
N GLY A 177 -19.62 4.19 -18.18
CA GLY A 177 -21.04 4.23 -17.82
C GLY A 177 -21.53 2.99 -17.07
N VAL A 178 -20.62 2.20 -16.49
CA VAL A 178 -20.95 0.98 -15.73
C VAL A 178 -21.40 1.33 -14.30
N THR A 179 -20.85 2.40 -13.74
CA THR A 179 -21.23 2.92 -12.42
C THR A 179 -21.32 4.45 -12.46
N THR A 180 -21.93 5.04 -11.44
CA THR A 180 -21.99 6.50 -11.26
C THR A 180 -20.86 7.00 -10.38
N GLN A 181 -20.53 8.29 -10.47
CA GLN A 181 -19.51 8.89 -9.60
C GLN A 181 -19.85 8.74 -8.11
N ASP A 182 -21.12 8.88 -7.74
CA ASP A 182 -21.55 8.75 -6.34
C ASP A 182 -21.37 7.32 -5.83
N GLN A 183 -21.68 6.30 -6.65
CA GLN A 183 -21.42 4.90 -6.32
C GLN A 183 -19.93 4.61 -6.19
N ALA A 184 -19.11 5.12 -7.12
CA ALA A 184 -17.65 5.01 -7.03
C ALA A 184 -17.11 5.64 -5.74
N ASN A 185 -17.58 6.82 -5.37
CA ASN A 185 -17.17 7.51 -4.16
C ASN A 185 -17.58 6.77 -2.89
N ALA A 186 -18.82 6.26 -2.84
CA ALA A 186 -19.32 5.46 -1.72
C ALA A 186 -18.52 4.16 -1.55
N ASN A 187 -18.21 3.51 -2.67
CA ASN A 187 -17.35 2.34 -2.73
C ASN A 187 -15.96 2.65 -2.17
N LEU A 188 -15.30 3.72 -2.65
CA LEU A 188 -13.99 4.11 -2.14
C LEU A 188 -14.02 4.49 -0.65
N ALA A 189 -15.09 5.13 -0.17
CA ALA A 189 -15.27 5.42 1.25
C ALA A 189 -15.33 4.13 2.10
N ASN A 190 -16.12 3.14 1.66
CA ASN A 190 -16.20 1.84 2.33
C ASN A 190 -14.82 1.14 2.40
N MET A 191 -13.97 1.27 1.37
CA MET A 191 -12.60 0.74 1.39
C MET A 191 -11.67 1.45 2.36
N ARG A 192 -11.84 2.76 2.54
CA ARG A 192 -11.04 3.54 3.50
C ARG A 192 -11.28 3.07 4.94
N ASP A 193 -12.52 2.72 5.23
CA ASP A 193 -13.00 2.31 6.54
C ASP A 193 -12.82 0.80 6.79
N HIS A 194 -12.55 0.01 5.74
CA HIS A 194 -12.28 -1.41 5.86
C HIS A 194 -10.93 -1.67 6.56
N SER A 195 -10.90 -2.68 7.43
CA SER A 195 -9.70 -3.02 8.21
C SER A 195 -8.60 -3.71 7.38
N ASP A 196 -8.94 -4.17 6.17
CA ASP A 196 -8.03 -4.97 5.35
C ASP A 196 -8.14 -4.66 3.84
N PRO A 197 -7.64 -3.51 3.38
CA PRO A 197 -7.51 -3.22 1.95
C PRO A 197 -6.44 -4.11 1.28
N ASN A 198 -5.41 -4.52 2.02
CA ASN A 198 -4.34 -5.37 1.51
C ASN A 198 -4.87 -6.73 1.03
N GLY A 199 -5.74 -7.37 1.82
CA GLY A 199 -6.36 -8.65 1.48
C GLY A 199 -7.21 -8.57 0.21
N TYR A 200 -7.90 -7.43 0.00
CA TYR A 200 -8.62 -7.18 -1.25
C TYR A 200 -7.67 -7.08 -2.44
N ILE A 201 -6.61 -6.27 -2.36
CA ILE A 201 -5.64 -6.15 -3.46
C ILE A 201 -5.01 -7.49 -3.76
N ALA A 202 -4.64 -8.26 -2.75
CA ALA A 202 -4.06 -9.57 -2.94
C ALA A 202 -4.99 -10.52 -3.72
N SER A 203 -6.31 -10.49 -3.44
CA SER A 203 -7.28 -11.31 -4.18
C SER A 203 -7.38 -10.91 -5.66
N VAL A 204 -7.23 -9.62 -5.99
CA VAL A 204 -7.21 -9.12 -7.38
C VAL A 204 -6.09 -9.77 -8.19
N PHE A 205 -4.91 -9.93 -7.61
CA PHE A 205 -3.76 -10.53 -8.30
C PHE A 205 -3.82 -12.05 -8.40
N MET A 206 -4.63 -12.71 -7.55
CA MET A 206 -4.75 -14.18 -7.52
C MET A 206 -5.99 -14.72 -8.25
N SER A 207 -7.07 -13.95 -8.35
CA SER A 207 -8.36 -14.43 -8.89
C SER A 207 -8.65 -13.99 -10.34
N HIS A 208 -7.96 -12.96 -10.82
CA HIS A 208 -8.15 -12.34 -12.14
C HIS A 208 -6.82 -12.20 -12.85
#